data_AF-M3QZ18-F1
#
_entry.id   AF-M3QZ18-F1
#
_cell.length_a   1.000
_cell.length_b   1.000
_cell.length_c   1.000
_cell.angle_alpha   90.00
_cell.angle_beta   90.00
_cell.angle_gamma   90.00
#
_symmetry.space_group_name_H-M   'P 1'
#
loop_
_entity.id
_entity.type
_entity.pdbx_description
1 polymer ?
#
loop_
_entity_poly.entity_id
_entity_poly.type
_entity_poly.pdbx_seq_one_letter_code
_entity_poly.pdbx_strand_id
1 'polypeptide(L)' 'MNEWEKEAIKSRDYERRNLSKTYRLGAKQNLEIIKISNALAQGKSVSVGPIASVLNNANKPNNK' A
#
# COMPACT_ATOMS: atom_id res chain seq x y z
N MET A 1 -31.33 -1.18 18.29
CA MET A 1 -30.17 -1.63 17.51
C MET A 1 -29.68 -2.92 18.11
N ASN A 2 -29.86 -3.99 17.36
CA ASN A 2 -29.76 -5.36 17.86
C ASN A 2 -28.29 -5.82 17.73
N GLU A 3 -27.89 -6.88 18.44
CA GLU A 3 -26.47 -7.29 18.45
C GLU A 3 -25.92 -7.60 17.05
N TRP A 4 -26.73 -8.24 16.21
CA TRP A 4 -26.37 -8.54 14.82
C TRP A 4 -26.14 -7.28 13.97
N GLU A 5 -26.88 -6.19 14.20
CA GLU A 5 -26.68 -4.92 13.51
C GLU A 5 -25.36 -4.26 13.93
N LYS A 6 -25.01 -4.34 15.21
CA LYS A 6 -23.73 -3.80 15.71
C LYS A 6 -22.53 -4.55 15.13
N GLU A 7 -22.62 -5.88 15.03
CA GLU A 7 -21.57 -6.71 14.43
C GLU A 7 -21.44 -6.49 12.92
N ALA A 8 -22.55 -6.34 12.20
CA ALA A 8 -22.53 -6.02 10.77
C ALA A 8 -21.85 -4.66 10.49
N ILE A 9 -22.10 -3.64 11.33
CA ILE A 9 -21.44 -2.33 11.22
C ILE A 9 -19.93 -2.45 11.47
N LYS A 10 -19.51 -3.17 12.52
CA LYS A 10 -18.08 -3.39 12.81
C LYS A 10 -17.37 -4.11 11.66
N SER A 11 -17.98 -5.14 11.09
CA SER A 11 -17.45 -5.90 9.96
C SER A 11 -17.24 -4.99 8.74
N ARG A 12 -18.25 -4.20 8.37
CA ARG A 12 -18.16 -3.24 7.27
C ARG A 12 -17.07 -2.18 7.50
N ASP A 13 -16.95 -1.67 8.72
CA ASP A 13 -15.92 -0.68 9.07
C ASP A 13 -14.51 -1.28 9.08
N TYR A 14 -14.39 -2.57 9.38
CA TYR A 14 -13.12 -3.30 9.24
C TYR A 14 -12.73 -3.45 7.77
N GLU A 15 -13.64 -3.90 6.91
CA GLU A 15 -13.41 -4.04 5.47
C GLU A 15 -13.03 -2.70 4.83
N ARG A 16 -13.77 -1.62 5.14
CA ARG A 16 -13.49 -0.28 4.61
C ARG A 16 -12.10 0.22 5.00
N ARG A 17 -11.69 -0.02 6.24
CA ARG A 17 -10.34 0.33 6.73
C ARG A 17 -9.26 -0.51 6.04
N ASN A 18 -9.52 -1.79 5.81
CA ASN A 18 -8.57 -2.68 5.13
C ASN A 18 -8.38 -2.27 3.67
N LEU A 19 -9.48 -2.01 2.94
CA LEU A 19 -9.46 -1.45 1.58
C LEU A 19 -8.66 -0.14 1.53
N SER A 20 -8.95 0.80 2.43
CA SER A 20 -8.21 2.07 2.50
C SER A 20 -6.71 1.87 2.74
N LYS A 21 -6.32 0.93 3.61
CA LYS A 21 -4.90 0.60 3.86
C LYS A 21 -4.22 0.06 2.60
N THR A 22 -4.86 -0.85 1.88
CA THR A 22 -4.32 -1.43 0.65
C THR A 22 -4.16 -0.37 -0.45
N TYR A 23 -5.17 0.48 -0.65
CA TYR A 23 -5.09 1.59 -1.59
C TYR A 23 -3.98 2.58 -1.25
N ARG A 24 -3.85 2.97 0.03
CA ARG A 24 -2.78 3.87 0.48
C ARG A 24 -1.40 3.25 0.31
N LEU A 25 -1.27 1.94 0.53
CA LEU A 25 -0.01 1.22 0.36
C LEU A 25 0.41 1.19 -1.11
N GLY A 26 -0.50 0.83 -2.03
CA GLY A 26 -0.23 0.85 -3.46
C GLY A 26 0.08 2.25 -4.00
N ALA A 27 -0.67 3.26 -3.56
CA ALA A 27 -0.39 4.65 -3.93
C ALA A 27 1.00 5.13 -3.48
N LYS A 28 1.42 4.74 -2.26
CA LYS A 28 2.77 5.06 -1.75
C LYS A 28 3.85 4.37 -2.58
N GLN A 29 3.68 3.10 -2.93
CA GLN A 29 4.62 2.36 -3.79
C GLN A 29 4.76 3.03 -5.16
N ASN A 30 3.63 3.41 -5.78
CA ASN A 30 3.64 4.08 -7.09
C ASN A 30 4.41 5.40 -7.05
N LEU A 31 4.27 6.18 -5.98
CA LEU A 31 5.04 7.42 -5.80
C LEU A 31 6.54 7.15 -5.64
N GLU A 32 6.93 6.10 -4.92
CA GLU A 32 8.33 5.71 -4.78
C GLU A 32 8.93 5.26 -6.12
N ILE A 33 8.20 4.49 -6.92
CA ILE A 33 8.60 4.10 -8.29
C ILE A 33 8.81 5.33 -9.16
N ILE A 34 7.87 6.28 -9.19
CA ILE A 34 8.01 7.51 -9.99
C ILE A 34 9.26 8.30 -9.59
N LYS A 35 9.53 8.42 -8.29
CA LYS A 35 10.74 9.11 -7.79
C LYS A 35 12.02 8.42 -8.24
N ILE A 36 12.08 7.09 -8.16
CA ILE A 36 13.22 6.28 -8.63
C ILE A 36 13.41 6.49 -10.13
N SER A 37 12.36 6.33 -10.93
CA SER A 37 12.41 6.52 -12.38
C SER A 37 12.90 7.92 -12.77
N ASN A 38 12.41 8.96 -12.09
CA ASN A 38 12.84 10.34 -12.34
C ASN A 38 14.32 10.56 -11.99
N ALA A 39 14.80 9.99 -10.88
CA ALA A 39 16.21 10.09 -10.51
C ALA A 39 17.11 9.40 -11.55
N LEU A 40 16.73 8.19 -12.00
CA LEU A 40 17.44 7.45 -13.03
C LEU A 40 17.44 8.19 -14.38
N ALA A 41 16.31 8.76 -14.79
CA ALA A 41 16.22 9.57 -16.01
C ALA A 41 17.09 10.83 -15.96
N GLN A 42 17.39 11.35 -14.75
CA GLN A 42 18.32 12.47 -14.54
C GLN A 42 19.79 12.02 -14.44
N GLY A 43 20.09 10.73 -14.65
CA GLY A 43 21.43 10.18 -14.51
C GLY A 43 21.92 10.10 -13.05
N LYS A 44 21.02 10.23 -12.08
CA LYS A 44 21.35 10.15 -10.65
C LYS A 44 21.36 8.70 -10.19
N SER A 45 22.28 8.37 -9.29
CA SER A 45 22.24 7.11 -8.58
C SER A 45 21.08 7.08 -7.58
N VAL A 46 20.47 5.91 -7.42
CA VAL A 46 19.39 5.68 -6.46
C VAL A 46 19.93 4.74 -5.39
N SER A 47 19.72 5.07 -4.12
CA SER A 47 20.16 4.24 -3.02
C SER A 47 19.33 2.95 -2.91
N VAL A 48 19.90 1.93 -2.25
CA VAL A 48 19.23 0.62 -2.10
C VAL A 48 17.94 0.72 -1.28
N GLY A 49 17.82 1.69 -0.37
CA GLY A 49 16.67 1.85 0.51
C GLY A 49 15.32 2.02 -0.21
N PRO A 50 15.16 3.04 -1.08
CA PRO A 50 13.96 3.22 -1.91
C PRO A 50 13.63 2.00 -2.77
N ILE A 51 14.65 1.36 -3.36
CA ILE A 51 14.47 0.17 -4.20
C ILE A 51 13.93 -1.00 -3.35
N ALA A 52 14.52 -1.24 -2.18
CA ALA A 52 14.06 -2.27 -1.24
C ALA A 52 12.65 -1.98 -0.69
N SER A 53 12.30 -0.70 -0.46
CA SER A 53 10.96 -0.30 -0.02
C SER A 53 9.87 -0.66 -1.04
N VAL A 54 10.16 -0.48 -2.33
CA VAL A 54 9.26 -0.89 -3.42
C VAL A 54 9.19 -2.44 -3.52
N LEU A 55 10.33 -3.13 -3.46
CA LEU A 55 10.40 -4.59 -3.61
C LEU A 55 9.78 -5.37 -2.44
N ASN A 56 10.03 -4.96 -1.19
CA ASN A 56 9.47 -5.61 0.01
C ASN A 56 7.94 -5.56 0.07
N ASN A 57 7.38 -4.62 -0.67
CA ASN A 57 5.97 -4.34 -0.75
C ASN A 57 5.27 -5.14 -1.87
N ALA A 58 6.02 -5.56 -2.89
CA ALA A 58 5.56 -6.48 -3.94
C ALA A 58 5.56 -7.96 -3.48
N ASN A 59 6.41 -8.30 -2.51
CA ASN A 59 6.57 -9.69 -2.00
C ASN A 59 5.64 -10.06 -0.84
N LYS A 60 4.74 -9.16 -0.40
CA LYS A 60 3.68 -9.61 0.52
C LYS A 60 2.73 -10.48 -0.29
N PRO A 61 2.54 -11.77 0.07
CA PRO A 61 1.52 -12.58 -0.58
C PRO A 61 0.23 -11.80 -0.44
N ASN A 62 -0.35 -11.47 -1.59
CA ASN A 62 -1.70 -10.92 -1.67
C ASN A 62 -2.59 -12.08 -1.22
N ASN A 63 -2.77 -12.21 0.10
CA ASN A 63 -3.62 -13.22 0.71
C ASN A 63 -5.06 -12.81 0.37
N LYS A 64 -5.43 -13.07 -0.89
CA LYS A 64 -6.79 -12.99 -1.42
C LYS A 64 -7.59 -14.15 -0.87
#